data_AF-A0A9D6KJ88-F1
#
_entry.id   AF-A0A9D6KJ88-F1
#
_cell.length_a   1.000
_cell.length_b   1.000
_cell.length_c   1.000
_cell.angle_alpha   90.00
_cell.angle_beta   90.00
_cell.angle_gamma   90.00
#
_symmetry.space_group_name_H-M   'P 1'
#
loop_
_entity.id
_entity.type
_entity.pdbx_description
1 polymer ?
#
loop_
_entity_poly.entity_id
_entity_poly.type
_entity_poly.pdbx_seq_one_letter_code
_entity_poly.pdbx_strand_id
1 'polypeptide(L)'
;MSLIAAVRAALLPAGLNLVAALPVERYDRDVPERYRLRKRYPTSQSLIVIGNGGGPFWEGFRQHRDGRDAQPQTQEPNPLDCYAATIIERDVPPVLASMGTAGRFLYPFRFDEEPVSFIHLGALAGFGARSLLGVLVHPEYGPWIALRAALLLDVAIESTPVTPFDPCGTCADKPCISACPGAAISERGWDVPACTAYRAGLPVHRRERQGEPRNAPALHSNPHPGGEGAEVPGNCADRCHARWECIYGRAHRYPADALAYHQRRALDVMRASDAA
;
A
#
# COMPACT_ATOMS: atom_id res chain seq x y z
N MET A 1 -28.39 -1.71 -12.30
CA MET A 1 -27.05 -1.28 -11.83
C MET A 1 -26.19 -2.53 -11.71
N SER A 2 -24.95 -2.55 -12.20
CA SER A 2 -24.07 -3.72 -12.03
C SER A 2 -23.63 -3.87 -10.57
N LEU A 3 -23.24 -5.08 -10.16
CA LEU A 3 -22.75 -5.32 -8.79
C LEU A 3 -21.58 -4.38 -8.43
N ILE A 4 -20.62 -4.20 -9.35
CA ILE A 4 -19.46 -3.32 -9.13
C ILE A 4 -19.89 -1.87 -8.93
N ALA A 5 -20.84 -1.39 -9.74
CA ALA A 5 -21.36 -0.02 -9.60
C ALA A 5 -22.07 0.16 -8.24
N ALA A 6 -22.81 -0.85 -7.79
CA ALA A 6 -23.48 -0.84 -6.49
C ALA A 6 -22.48 -0.83 -5.33
N VAL A 7 -21.45 -1.69 -5.37
CA VAL A 7 -20.38 -1.72 -4.37
C VAL A 7 -19.62 -0.40 -4.34
N ARG A 8 -19.30 0.17 -5.51
CA ARG A 8 -18.64 1.48 -5.60
C ARG A 8 -19.51 2.58 -4.96
N ALA A 9 -20.80 2.60 -5.26
CA ALA A 9 -21.72 3.59 -4.70
C ALA A 9 -21.84 3.49 -3.17
N ALA A 10 -21.88 2.27 -2.62
CA ALA A 10 -21.95 2.04 -1.18
C ALA A 10 -20.68 2.48 -0.45
N LEU A 11 -19.51 2.33 -1.09
CA LEU A 11 -18.20 2.58 -0.47
C LEU A 11 -17.66 3.99 -0.70
N LEU A 12 -18.15 4.71 -1.72
CA LEU A 12 -17.71 6.06 -2.07
C LEU A 12 -17.82 7.07 -0.91
N PRO A 13 -18.90 7.10 -0.10
CA PRO A 13 -19.01 8.05 1.02
C PRO A 13 -17.91 7.90 2.07
N ALA A 14 -17.33 6.72 2.21
CA ALA A 14 -16.20 6.46 3.10
C ALA A 14 -14.84 6.74 2.46
N GLY A 15 -14.79 7.19 1.20
CA GLY A 15 -13.55 7.43 0.47
C GLY A 15 -12.88 6.18 -0.12
N LEU A 16 -13.56 5.03 -0.10
CA LEU A 16 -13.14 3.80 -0.78
C LEU A 16 -13.54 3.86 -2.26
N ASN A 17 -12.84 4.72 -3.00
CA ASN A 17 -13.15 5.11 -4.39
C ASN A 17 -12.55 4.18 -5.46
N LEU A 18 -11.63 3.28 -5.09
CA LEU A 18 -11.05 2.31 -6.01
C LEU A 18 -11.79 0.97 -5.88
N VAL A 19 -12.65 0.68 -6.85
CA VAL A 19 -13.37 -0.61 -6.95
C VAL A 19 -13.21 -1.15 -8.36
N ALA A 20 -12.80 -2.40 -8.53
CA ALA A 20 -12.66 -3.05 -9.83
C ALA A 20 -12.81 -4.56 -9.71
N ALA A 21 -13.21 -5.23 -10.78
CA ALA A 21 -13.36 -6.68 -10.81
C ALA A 21 -12.47 -7.37 -11.82
N LEU A 22 -12.05 -8.57 -11.47
CA LEU A 22 -11.28 -9.48 -12.31
C LEU A 22 -11.68 -10.93 -12.04
N PRO A 23 -11.57 -11.82 -13.04
CA PRO A 23 -11.76 -13.26 -12.80
C PRO A 23 -10.62 -13.80 -11.94
N VAL A 24 -10.93 -14.74 -11.04
CA VAL A 24 -9.93 -15.39 -10.17
C VAL A 24 -8.84 -16.07 -10.99
N GLU A 25 -9.20 -16.66 -12.12
CA GLU A 25 -8.26 -17.33 -13.03
C GLU A 25 -7.14 -16.39 -13.51
N ARG A 26 -7.47 -15.11 -13.78
CA ARG A 26 -6.47 -14.11 -14.18
C ARG A 26 -5.48 -13.84 -13.06
N TYR A 27 -5.95 -13.83 -11.82
CA TYR A 27 -5.09 -13.66 -10.65
C TYR A 27 -4.22 -14.91 -10.42
N ASP A 28 -4.81 -16.10 -10.40
CA ASP A 28 -4.10 -17.36 -10.10
C ASP A 28 -2.99 -17.70 -11.11
N ARG A 29 -3.17 -17.29 -12.37
CA ARG A 29 -2.15 -17.45 -13.42
C ARG A 29 -0.89 -16.63 -13.17
N ASP A 30 -1.05 -15.42 -12.63
CA ASP A 30 0.03 -14.42 -12.57
C ASP A 30 0.68 -14.33 -11.17
N VAL A 31 0.24 -15.15 -10.21
CA VAL A 31 0.81 -15.22 -8.86
C VAL A 31 1.57 -16.53 -8.58
N PRO A 32 2.58 -16.50 -7.69
CA PRO A 32 3.17 -17.69 -7.11
C PRO A 32 2.13 -18.65 -6.53
N GLU A 33 2.43 -19.94 -6.57
CA GLU A 33 1.52 -21.02 -6.17
C GLU A 33 0.91 -20.84 -4.77
N ARG A 34 1.72 -20.36 -3.81
CA ARG A 34 1.28 -20.08 -2.43
C ARG A 34 0.15 -19.06 -2.32
N TYR A 35 -0.06 -18.22 -3.34
CA TYR A 35 -1.08 -17.18 -3.36
C TYR A 35 -2.31 -17.56 -4.17
N ARG A 36 -2.30 -18.68 -4.91
CA ARG A 36 -3.43 -19.10 -5.74
C ARG A 36 -4.67 -19.32 -4.87
N LEU A 37 -5.77 -18.71 -5.28
CA LEU A 37 -7.03 -18.70 -4.55
C LEU A 37 -7.82 -19.96 -4.84
N ARG A 38 -7.87 -20.48 -6.07
CA ARG A 38 -8.65 -21.69 -6.40
C ARG A 38 -8.15 -22.96 -5.73
N LYS A 39 -6.90 -22.97 -5.26
CA LYS A 39 -6.40 -24.04 -4.39
C LYS A 39 -7.13 -24.12 -3.04
N ARG A 40 -7.53 -22.97 -2.49
CA ARG A 40 -8.24 -22.85 -1.21
C ARG A 40 -9.75 -22.72 -1.40
N TYR A 41 -10.15 -22.09 -2.50
CA TYR A 41 -11.52 -21.71 -2.82
C TYR A 41 -11.88 -22.16 -4.23
N PRO A 42 -12.09 -23.46 -4.46
CA PRO A 42 -12.20 -24.05 -5.80
C PRO A 42 -13.42 -23.56 -6.59
N THR A 43 -14.48 -23.12 -5.92
CA THR A 43 -15.70 -22.60 -6.55
C THR A 43 -15.60 -21.13 -6.93
N SER A 44 -14.51 -20.44 -6.57
CA SER A 44 -14.39 -19.00 -6.81
C SER A 44 -14.20 -18.66 -8.29
N GLN A 45 -14.98 -17.68 -8.74
CA GLN A 45 -15.03 -17.24 -10.14
C GLN A 45 -14.52 -15.81 -10.30
N SER A 46 -14.88 -14.90 -9.39
CA SER A 46 -14.54 -13.48 -9.50
C SER A 46 -13.97 -12.88 -8.24
N LEU A 47 -13.22 -11.80 -8.41
CA LEU A 47 -12.71 -10.93 -7.36
C LEU A 47 -13.22 -9.52 -7.58
N ILE A 48 -13.63 -8.84 -6.52
CA ILE A 48 -13.77 -7.38 -6.48
C ILE A 48 -12.66 -6.83 -5.58
N VAL A 49 -11.79 -6.00 -6.13
CA VAL A 49 -10.72 -5.32 -5.39
C VAL A 49 -11.23 -3.98 -4.89
N ILE A 50 -10.99 -3.71 -3.60
CA ILE A 50 -11.43 -2.50 -2.92
C ILE A 50 -10.21 -1.78 -2.36
N GLY A 51 -10.14 -0.47 -2.60
CA GLY A 51 -9.09 0.40 -2.08
C GLY A 51 -9.52 1.86 -2.04
N ASN A 52 -8.57 2.69 -1.63
CA ASN A 52 -8.71 4.15 -1.67
C ASN A 52 -7.58 4.77 -2.48
N GLY A 53 -7.88 5.90 -3.13
CA GLY A 53 -6.93 6.82 -3.73
C GLY A 53 -7.13 8.22 -3.17
N GLY A 54 -6.02 8.89 -2.84
CA GLY A 54 -6.01 10.22 -2.24
C GLY A 54 -6.48 10.24 -0.78
N GLY A 55 -6.76 11.45 -0.30
CA GLY A 55 -7.10 11.78 1.10
C GLY A 55 -8.49 11.41 1.63
N PRO A 56 -9.58 11.25 0.84
CA PRO A 56 -10.94 11.11 1.40
C PRO A 56 -11.12 9.98 2.42
N PHE A 57 -10.49 8.82 2.22
CA PHE A 57 -10.56 7.72 3.19
C PHE A 57 -9.92 8.07 4.53
N TRP A 58 -8.81 8.83 4.50
CA TRP A 58 -8.15 9.33 5.70
C TRP A 58 -9.01 10.37 6.44
N GLU A 59 -9.69 11.25 5.70
CA GLU A 59 -10.62 12.23 6.28
C GLU A 59 -11.77 11.53 7.03
N GLY A 60 -12.36 10.49 6.43
CA GLY A 60 -13.37 9.66 7.09
C GLY A 60 -12.84 8.98 8.35
N PHE A 61 -11.63 8.40 8.29
CA PHE A 61 -11.00 7.77 9.45
C PHE A 61 -10.76 8.76 10.60
N ARG A 62 -10.29 9.97 10.29
CA ARG A 62 -10.11 11.03 11.28
C ARG A 62 -11.42 11.40 11.96
N GLN A 63 -12.47 11.63 11.18
CA GLN A 63 -13.78 11.98 11.73
C GLN A 63 -14.34 10.88 12.63
N HIS A 64 -14.13 9.61 12.26
CA HIS A 64 -14.51 8.47 13.08
C HIS A 64 -13.74 8.45 14.41
N ARG A 65 -12.42 8.67 14.38
CA ARG A 65 -11.58 8.69 15.57
C ARG A 65 -11.88 9.88 16.50
N ASP A 66 -12.17 11.04 15.94
CA ASP A 66 -12.39 12.28 16.69
C ASP A 66 -13.86 12.41 17.19
N GLY A 67 -14.76 11.49 16.81
CA GLY A 67 -16.18 11.48 17.17
C GLY A 67 -16.49 10.91 18.56
N ARG A 68 -17.66 11.28 19.12
CA ARG A 68 -18.13 10.90 20.47
C ARG A 68 -18.50 9.42 20.66
N ASP A 69 -18.60 8.65 19.58
CA ASP A 69 -18.74 7.17 19.61
C ASP A 69 -17.39 6.45 19.64
N ALA A 70 -16.28 7.18 19.80
CA ALA A 70 -15.05 6.58 20.26
C ALA A 70 -15.32 5.97 21.64
N GLN A 71 -15.72 4.69 21.67
CA GLN A 71 -15.33 3.81 22.77
C GLN A 71 -13.89 4.17 23.08
N PRO A 72 -13.49 4.33 24.36
CA PRO A 72 -12.11 4.60 24.67
C PRO A 72 -11.31 3.54 23.93
N GLN A 73 -10.60 3.95 22.87
CA GLN A 73 -9.83 3.06 22.01
C GLN A 73 -8.59 2.69 22.81
N THR A 74 -8.83 1.99 23.91
CA THR A 74 -7.84 1.31 24.70
C THR A 74 -7.29 0.22 23.78
N GLN A 75 -6.14 0.51 23.18
CA GLN A 75 -5.24 -0.48 22.59
C GLN A 75 -5.73 -1.26 21.36
N GLU A 76 -6.51 -0.69 20.44
CA GLU A 76 -6.64 -1.33 19.12
C GLU A 76 -5.28 -1.23 18.39
N PRO A 77 -4.56 -2.34 18.11
CA PRO A 77 -3.27 -2.29 17.45
C PRO A 77 -3.36 -1.73 16.03
N ASN A 78 -4.45 -1.98 15.29
CA ASN A 78 -4.57 -1.64 13.86
C ASN A 78 -5.85 -0.83 13.53
N PRO A 79 -6.07 0.37 14.11
CA PRO A 79 -7.33 1.12 14.02
C PRO A 79 -7.73 1.49 12.59
N LEU A 80 -6.78 1.77 11.69
CA LEU A 80 -7.12 2.07 10.30
C LEU A 80 -7.61 0.83 9.54
N ASP A 81 -7.07 -0.36 9.86
CA ASP A 81 -7.48 -1.61 9.25
C ASP A 81 -8.83 -2.07 9.81
N CYS A 82 -9.04 -1.93 11.12
CA CYS A 82 -10.33 -2.15 11.76
C CYS A 82 -11.40 -1.22 11.19
N TYR A 83 -11.10 0.08 11.04
CA TYR A 83 -12.00 1.04 10.39
C TYR A 83 -12.36 0.63 8.95
N ALA A 84 -11.38 0.21 8.15
CA ALA A 84 -11.62 -0.26 6.79
C ALA A 84 -12.54 -1.48 6.77
N ALA A 85 -12.26 -2.49 7.60
CA ALA A 85 -13.06 -3.71 7.70
C ALA A 85 -14.49 -3.39 8.19
N THR A 86 -14.65 -2.55 9.20
CA THR A 86 -15.98 -2.15 9.72
C THR A 86 -16.85 -1.53 8.64
N ILE A 87 -16.31 -0.62 7.83
CA ILE A 87 -17.07 -0.02 6.71
C ILE A 87 -17.44 -1.07 5.67
N ILE A 88 -16.46 -1.87 5.25
CA ILE A 88 -16.65 -2.86 4.17
C ILE A 88 -17.68 -3.92 4.60
N GLU A 89 -17.56 -4.45 5.81
CA GLU A 89 -18.47 -5.48 6.34
C GLU A 89 -19.85 -4.92 6.69
N ARG A 90 -19.98 -3.61 6.93
CA ARG A 90 -21.28 -2.96 7.08
C ARG A 90 -21.98 -2.73 5.74
N ASP A 91 -21.25 -2.19 4.76
CA ASP A 91 -21.87 -1.58 3.57
C ASP A 91 -21.95 -2.53 2.37
N VAL A 92 -21.06 -3.52 2.26
CA VAL A 92 -21.02 -4.43 1.10
C VAL A 92 -22.02 -5.60 1.22
N PRO A 93 -22.20 -6.28 2.37
CA PRO A 93 -23.13 -7.41 2.44
C PRO A 93 -24.59 -7.10 2.04
N PRO A 94 -25.19 -5.95 2.41
CA PRO A 94 -26.53 -5.59 1.93
C PRO A 94 -26.60 -5.49 0.39
N VAL A 95 -25.54 -4.99 -0.25
CA VAL A 95 -25.44 -4.93 -1.71
C VAL A 95 -25.40 -6.33 -2.32
N LEU A 96 -24.59 -7.24 -1.76
CA LEU A 96 -24.50 -8.62 -2.23
C LEU A 96 -25.84 -9.35 -2.10
N ALA A 97 -26.49 -9.22 -0.94
CA ALA A 97 -27.80 -9.83 -0.68
C ALA A 97 -28.86 -9.34 -1.66
N SER A 98 -28.87 -8.03 -1.98
CA SER A 98 -29.81 -7.46 -2.97
C SER A 98 -29.62 -8.01 -4.39
N MET A 99 -28.45 -8.58 -4.67
CA MET A 99 -28.08 -9.19 -5.95
C MET A 99 -28.14 -10.72 -5.91
N GLY A 100 -28.63 -11.31 -4.81
CA GLY A 100 -28.75 -12.77 -4.65
C GLY A 100 -27.41 -13.51 -4.57
N THR A 101 -26.34 -12.84 -4.14
CA THR A 101 -25.00 -13.42 -4.00
C THR A 101 -24.46 -13.23 -2.59
N ALA A 102 -23.44 -14.00 -2.23
CA ALA A 102 -22.60 -13.77 -1.08
C ALA A 102 -21.13 -13.73 -1.50
N GLY A 103 -20.22 -13.47 -0.57
CA GLY A 103 -18.80 -13.55 -0.85
C GLY A 103 -17.94 -13.56 0.40
N ARG A 104 -16.66 -13.86 0.21
CA ARG A 104 -15.64 -13.91 1.25
C ARG A 104 -14.74 -12.69 1.16
N PHE A 105 -14.60 -11.95 2.25
CA PHE A 105 -13.61 -10.88 2.34
C PHE A 105 -12.23 -11.44 2.63
N LEU A 106 -11.25 -10.95 1.87
CA LEU A 106 -9.83 -11.19 2.03
C LEU A 106 -9.19 -9.85 2.38
N TYR A 107 -8.27 -9.82 3.33
CA TYR A 107 -7.66 -8.59 3.83
C TYR A 107 -6.12 -8.60 3.69
N PRO A 108 -5.49 -7.45 3.39
CA PRO A 108 -4.03 -7.37 3.20
C PRO A 108 -3.24 -7.58 4.50
N PHE A 109 -3.91 -7.49 5.65
CA PHE A 109 -3.32 -7.62 6.99
C PHE A 109 -3.57 -8.99 7.65
N ARG A 110 -4.22 -9.94 6.96
CA ARG A 110 -4.39 -11.33 7.42
C ARG A 110 -3.50 -12.31 6.66
N PHE A 111 -2.30 -11.87 6.31
CA PHE A 111 -1.41 -12.62 5.42
C PHE A 111 -1.02 -14.00 5.97
N ASP A 112 -0.80 -14.12 7.28
CA ASP A 112 -0.39 -15.37 7.92
C ASP A 112 -1.54 -16.41 7.97
N GLU A 113 -2.79 -15.93 8.02
CA GLU A 113 -3.99 -16.77 8.03
C GLU A 113 -4.44 -17.12 6.61
N GLU A 114 -4.41 -16.13 5.71
CA GLU A 114 -4.99 -16.20 4.39
C GLU A 114 -4.10 -15.45 3.37
N PRO A 115 -3.02 -16.08 2.88
CA PRO A 115 -2.02 -15.40 2.08
C PRO A 115 -2.58 -14.98 0.71
N VAL A 116 -2.58 -13.68 0.43
CA VAL A 116 -3.02 -13.09 -0.84
C VAL A 116 -2.05 -11.99 -1.23
N SER A 117 -1.60 -11.96 -2.50
CA SER A 117 -0.72 -10.90 -2.98
C SER A 117 -1.53 -9.71 -3.50
N PHE A 118 -1.78 -8.75 -2.61
CA PHE A 118 -2.51 -7.54 -2.95
C PHE A 118 -1.82 -6.70 -4.03
N ILE A 119 -0.48 -6.70 -4.11
CA ILE A 119 0.25 -6.01 -5.18
C ILE A 119 -0.09 -6.59 -6.57
N HIS A 120 -0.15 -7.93 -6.71
CA HIS A 120 -0.57 -8.55 -7.97
C HIS A 120 -2.04 -8.24 -8.26
N LEU A 121 -2.89 -8.38 -7.25
CA LEU A 121 -4.32 -8.15 -7.34
C LEU A 121 -4.66 -6.72 -7.80
N GLY A 122 -4.06 -5.69 -7.19
CA GLY A 122 -4.26 -4.30 -7.59
C GLY A 122 -3.73 -3.98 -8.99
N ALA A 123 -2.59 -4.56 -9.38
CA ALA A 123 -2.07 -4.38 -10.74
C ALA A 123 -3.01 -5.00 -11.79
N LEU A 124 -3.49 -6.22 -11.55
CA LEU A 124 -4.42 -6.91 -12.45
C LEU A 124 -5.81 -6.29 -12.47
N ALA A 125 -6.21 -5.61 -11.40
CA ALA A 125 -7.44 -4.82 -11.32
C ALA A 125 -7.32 -3.45 -12.02
N GLY A 126 -6.12 -3.08 -12.49
CA GLY A 126 -5.89 -1.81 -13.17
C GLY A 126 -5.71 -0.61 -12.24
N PHE A 127 -5.49 -0.82 -10.94
CA PHE A 127 -5.23 0.28 -9.99
C PHE A 127 -3.80 0.83 -10.07
N GLY A 128 -2.99 0.34 -11.00
CA GLY A 128 -1.64 0.86 -11.23
C GLY A 128 -0.66 -0.22 -11.60
N ALA A 129 0.61 0.16 -11.69
CA ALA A 129 1.70 -0.75 -11.96
C ALA A 129 2.70 -0.76 -10.81
N ARG A 130 3.43 -1.87 -10.68
CA ARG A 130 4.50 -2.01 -9.68
C ARG A 130 5.59 -0.99 -10.00
N SER A 131 6.06 -0.27 -8.99
CA SER A 131 7.03 0.81 -9.15
C SER A 131 8.34 0.53 -8.43
N LEU A 132 9.35 1.35 -8.70
CA LEU A 132 10.62 1.34 -7.97
C LEU A 132 10.45 1.59 -6.46
N LEU A 133 9.32 2.18 -6.05
CA LEU A 133 8.97 2.48 -4.66
C LEU A 133 8.44 1.26 -3.88
N GLY A 134 8.30 0.10 -4.52
CA GLY A 134 7.76 -1.10 -3.87
C GLY A 134 6.25 -1.07 -3.62
N VAL A 135 5.58 0.00 -4.07
CA VAL A 135 4.12 0.14 -4.05
C VAL A 135 3.59 0.26 -5.48
N LEU A 136 2.27 0.11 -5.64
CA LEU A 136 1.61 0.44 -6.90
C LEU A 136 1.59 1.96 -7.11
N VAL A 137 1.80 2.38 -8.36
CA VAL A 137 1.55 3.76 -8.81
C VAL A 137 0.34 3.74 -9.72
N HIS A 138 -0.71 4.43 -9.32
CA HIS A 138 -1.94 4.64 -10.07
C HIS A 138 -1.77 5.78 -11.09
N PRO A 139 -2.39 5.72 -12.28
CA PRO A 139 -2.30 6.79 -13.29
C PRO A 139 -2.73 8.17 -12.77
N GLU A 140 -3.87 8.23 -12.06
CA GLU A 140 -4.38 9.45 -11.41
C GLU A 140 -3.75 9.70 -10.02
N TYR A 141 -3.99 8.80 -9.05
CA TYR A 141 -3.58 8.99 -7.66
C TYR A 141 -2.08 8.77 -7.39
N GLY A 142 -1.27 8.39 -8.39
CA GLY A 142 0.14 8.10 -8.18
C GLY A 142 0.36 7.01 -7.12
N PRO A 143 1.39 7.11 -6.27
CA PRO A 143 1.58 6.16 -5.18
C PRO A 143 0.62 6.41 -4.01
N TRP A 144 -0.32 7.35 -4.09
CA TRP A 144 -1.22 7.74 -3.00
C TRP A 144 -2.49 6.90 -2.99
N ILE A 145 -2.30 5.59 -3.04
CA ILE A 145 -3.36 4.59 -2.96
C ILE A 145 -3.06 3.59 -1.85
N ALA A 146 -4.10 2.89 -1.39
CA ALA A 146 -3.96 1.68 -0.59
C ALA A 146 -5.06 0.70 -0.94
N LEU A 147 -4.72 -0.59 -0.99
CA LEU A 147 -5.68 -1.67 -1.15
C LEU A 147 -6.16 -2.08 0.23
N ARG A 148 -7.47 -2.28 0.38
CA ARG A 148 -8.13 -2.46 1.67
C ARG A 148 -8.79 -3.82 1.82
N ALA A 149 -9.37 -4.35 0.75
CA ALA A 149 -9.93 -5.70 0.75
C ALA A 149 -10.00 -6.27 -0.67
N ALA A 150 -10.19 -7.56 -0.75
CA ALA A 150 -10.71 -8.23 -1.93
C ALA A 150 -11.93 -9.04 -1.54
N LEU A 151 -12.99 -8.98 -2.33
CA LEU A 151 -14.19 -9.78 -2.17
C LEU A 151 -14.16 -10.91 -3.19
N LEU A 152 -14.09 -12.14 -2.70
CA LEU A 152 -14.12 -13.36 -3.50
C LEU A 152 -15.56 -13.83 -3.68
N LEU A 153 -15.94 -14.06 -4.93
CA LEU A 153 -17.29 -14.48 -5.34
C LEU A 153 -17.24 -15.83 -6.04
N ASP A 154 -18.24 -16.66 -5.80
CA ASP A 154 -18.49 -17.92 -6.52
C ASP A 154 -19.27 -17.72 -7.82
N VAL A 155 -19.70 -16.49 -8.11
CA VAL A 155 -20.35 -16.09 -9.35
C VAL A 155 -19.41 -15.35 -10.30
N ALA A 156 -19.57 -15.57 -11.60
CA ALA A 156 -18.92 -14.78 -12.63
C ALA A 156 -19.55 -13.39 -12.71
N ILE A 157 -18.73 -12.34 -12.69
CA ILE A 157 -19.16 -10.96 -12.96
C ILE A 157 -18.31 -10.35 -14.07
N GLU A 158 -18.83 -9.30 -14.70
CA GLU A 158 -18.11 -8.57 -15.72
C GLU A 158 -16.80 -7.98 -15.17
N SER A 159 -15.68 -8.25 -15.84
CA SER A 159 -14.38 -7.72 -15.44
C SER A 159 -14.26 -6.24 -15.81
N THR A 160 -13.63 -5.46 -14.95
CA THR A 160 -13.29 -4.07 -15.26
C THR A 160 -12.18 -4.03 -16.31
N PRO A 161 -12.36 -3.28 -17.43
CA PRO A 161 -11.31 -3.08 -18.42
C PRO A 161 -10.06 -2.44 -17.79
N VAL A 162 -8.88 -2.91 -18.21
CA VAL A 162 -7.59 -2.41 -17.72
C VAL A 162 -6.85 -1.74 -18.85
N THR A 163 -6.41 -0.50 -18.62
CA THR A 163 -5.52 0.21 -19.54
C THR A 163 -4.07 -0.09 -19.15
N PRO A 164 -3.21 -0.54 -20.08
CA PRO A 164 -1.78 -0.72 -19.80
C PRO A 164 -1.14 0.57 -19.30
N PHE A 165 -0.27 0.44 -18.30
CA PHE A 165 0.41 1.56 -17.67
C PHE A 165 1.80 1.15 -17.17
N ASP A 166 2.82 1.94 -17.49
CA ASP A 166 4.20 1.75 -17.01
C ASP A 166 4.77 3.09 -16.50
N PRO A 167 4.54 3.46 -15.24
CA PRO A 167 4.95 4.74 -14.69
C PRO A 167 6.47 4.87 -14.57
N CYS A 168 7.18 3.76 -14.36
CA CYS A 168 8.62 3.80 -14.14
C CYS A 168 9.40 3.77 -15.46
N GLY A 169 8.91 3.04 -16.47
CA GLY A 169 9.49 3.06 -17.81
C GLY A 169 9.36 4.41 -18.51
N THR A 170 8.30 5.17 -18.24
CA THR A 170 8.09 6.51 -18.83
C THR A 170 8.66 7.66 -18.00
N CYS A 171 9.14 7.40 -16.78
CA CYS A 171 9.73 8.43 -15.91
C CYS A 171 11.24 8.51 -16.15
N ALA A 172 11.67 9.45 -17.00
CA ALA A 172 13.08 9.63 -17.36
C ALA A 172 13.96 9.99 -16.14
N ASP A 173 13.53 10.99 -15.36
CA ASP A 173 14.34 11.59 -14.29
C ASP A 173 14.41 10.75 -13.02
N LYS A 174 13.46 9.83 -12.81
CA LYS A 174 13.34 8.96 -11.62
C LYS A 174 13.67 9.68 -10.30
N PRO A 175 13.05 10.83 -9.99
CA PRO A 175 13.45 11.68 -8.85
C PRO A 175 13.34 10.99 -7.49
N CYS A 176 12.57 9.90 -7.40
CA CYS A 176 12.50 9.07 -6.21
C CYS A 176 13.85 8.45 -5.79
N ILE A 177 14.77 8.22 -6.74
CA ILE A 177 16.09 7.63 -6.46
C ILE A 177 16.95 8.64 -5.70
N SER A 178 17.15 9.84 -6.26
CA SER A 178 17.99 10.88 -5.65
C SER A 178 17.37 11.47 -4.38
N ALA A 179 16.04 11.46 -4.28
CA ALA A 179 15.34 11.91 -3.09
C ALA A 179 15.38 10.92 -1.92
N CYS A 180 15.85 9.69 -2.11
CA CYS A 180 15.93 8.70 -1.03
C CYS A 180 17.18 8.93 -0.17
N PRO A 181 17.08 9.46 1.06
CA PRO A 181 18.25 9.76 1.87
C PRO A 181 18.97 8.50 2.37
N GLY A 182 18.27 7.36 2.42
CA GLY A 182 18.84 6.05 2.73
C GLY A 182 19.40 5.29 1.54
N ALA A 183 19.42 5.88 0.33
CA ALA A 183 19.85 5.23 -0.91
C ALA A 183 19.20 3.85 -1.17
N ALA A 184 17.98 3.66 -0.66
CA ALA A 184 17.25 2.40 -0.67
C ALA A 184 16.37 2.21 -1.93
N ILE A 185 16.29 3.23 -2.80
CA ILE A 185 15.58 3.14 -4.07
C ILE A 185 16.61 3.20 -5.19
N SER A 186 16.49 2.29 -6.16
CA SER A 186 17.34 2.24 -7.34
C SER A 186 16.54 1.79 -8.56
N GLU A 187 17.18 1.70 -9.74
CA GLU A 187 16.54 1.10 -10.92
C GLU A 187 16.21 -0.39 -10.74
N ARG A 188 16.84 -1.07 -9.76
CA ARG A 188 16.48 -2.43 -9.37
C ARG A 188 15.26 -2.51 -8.44
N GLY A 189 14.74 -1.36 -8.00
CA GLY A 189 13.61 -1.24 -7.08
C GLY A 189 14.03 -0.90 -5.65
N TRP A 190 13.16 -1.24 -4.71
CA TRP A 190 13.26 -0.92 -3.30
C TRP A 190 14.06 -1.97 -2.52
N ASP A 191 15.18 -1.53 -1.94
CA ASP A 191 15.98 -2.29 -0.98
C ASP A 191 15.38 -2.14 0.43
N VAL A 192 14.53 -3.10 0.80
CA VAL A 192 13.85 -3.11 2.10
C VAL A 192 14.86 -3.15 3.26
N PRO A 193 15.89 -4.02 3.29
CA PRO A 193 16.90 -4.01 4.34
C PRO A 193 17.61 -2.66 4.51
N ALA A 194 18.08 -2.02 3.42
CA ALA A 194 18.74 -0.72 3.50
C ALA A 194 17.79 0.38 4.02
N CYS A 195 16.52 0.34 3.58
CA CYS A 195 15.49 1.26 4.05
C CYS A 195 15.23 1.09 5.55
N THR A 196 15.04 -0.15 6.02
CA THR A 196 14.83 -0.46 7.43
C THR A 196 16.01 0.01 8.28
N ALA A 197 17.24 -0.34 7.88
CA ALA A 197 18.44 0.06 8.61
C ALA A 197 18.56 1.58 8.75
N TYR A 198 18.37 2.32 7.64
CA TYR A 198 18.39 3.78 7.66
C TYR A 198 17.30 4.38 8.58
N ARG A 199 16.06 3.86 8.50
CA ARG A 199 14.92 4.36 9.28
C ARG A 199 15.02 4.01 10.77
N ALA A 200 15.62 2.88 11.10
CA ALA A 200 15.85 2.44 12.48
C ALA A 200 17.10 3.10 13.10
N GLY A 201 17.93 3.77 12.30
CA GLY A 201 19.21 4.33 12.77
C GLY A 201 20.29 3.28 12.99
N LEU A 202 20.16 2.10 12.36
CA LEU A 202 21.13 1.02 12.44
C LEU A 202 22.34 1.29 11.54
N PRO A 203 23.54 0.78 11.90
CA PRO A 203 24.70 0.87 11.03
C PRO A 203 24.41 0.16 9.70
N VAL A 204 24.43 0.90 8.60
CA VAL A 204 24.33 0.32 7.26
C VAL A 204 25.70 -0.25 6.90
N HIS A 205 25.88 -1.57 7.01
CA HIS A 205 27.05 -2.22 6.44
C HIS A 205 27.00 -2.04 4.92
N ARG A 206 27.77 -1.07 4.41
CA ARG A 206 28.00 -0.90 2.98
C ARG A 206 28.58 -2.23 2.49
N ARG A 207 27.79 -3.05 1.79
CA ARG A 207 28.35 -4.19 1.06
C ARG A 207 29.37 -3.60 0.09
N GLU A 208 30.66 -3.77 0.39
CA GLU A 208 31.72 -3.41 -0.53
C GLU A 208 31.43 -4.14 -1.84
N ARG A 209 31.16 -3.39 -2.91
CA ARG A 209 31.06 -3.97 -4.24
C ARG A 209 32.45 -4.49 -4.58
N GLN A 210 32.60 -5.80 -4.74
CA GLN A 210 33.81 -6.37 -5.32
C GLN A 210 33.97 -5.77 -6.72
N GLY A 211 34.94 -4.85 -6.88
CA GLY A 211 35.34 -4.31 -8.18
C GLY A 211 35.39 -2.78 -8.36
N GLU A 212 35.06 -1.97 -7.34
CA GLU A 212 35.11 -0.50 -7.49
C GLU A 212 36.50 0.06 -7.07
N PRO A 213 37.15 0.92 -7.88
CA PRO A 213 38.51 1.39 -7.61
C PRO A 213 38.56 2.21 -6.32
N ARG A 214 39.59 1.94 -5.49
CA ARG A 214 39.81 2.50 -4.14
C ARG A 214 39.95 4.05 -4.05
N ASN A 215 39.83 4.78 -5.16
CA ASN A 215 40.10 6.22 -5.23
C ASN A 215 38.88 7.07 -5.62
N ALA A 216 37.66 6.68 -5.24
CA ALA A 216 36.55 7.63 -5.21
C ALA A 216 36.65 8.50 -3.93
N PRO A 217 36.53 9.84 -4.02
CA PRO A 217 36.62 10.69 -2.84
C PRO A 217 35.53 10.29 -1.83
N ALA A 218 35.92 10.17 -0.56
CA ALA A 218 35.01 9.88 0.53
C ALA A 218 33.93 10.97 0.60
N LEU A 219 32.72 10.66 0.14
CA LEU A 219 31.54 11.46 0.44
C LEU A 219 31.28 11.30 1.94
N HIS A 220 31.66 12.36 2.68
CA HIS A 220 31.44 12.67 4.08
C HIS A 220 30.86 11.54 4.96
N SER A 221 31.70 11.05 5.87
CA SER A 221 31.26 10.35 7.08
C SER A 221 30.26 11.22 7.86
N ASN A 222 29.02 10.77 7.98
CA ASN A 222 28.04 11.41 8.85
C ASN A 222 28.47 11.29 10.33
N PRO A 223 28.47 12.37 11.11
CA PRO A 223 28.77 12.30 12.53
C PRO A 223 27.58 11.70 13.32
N HIS A 224 27.89 10.89 14.34
CA HIS A 224 26.96 10.45 15.38
C HIS A 224 26.38 11.66 16.14
N PRO A 225 25.08 11.71 16.50
CA PRO A 225 24.54 12.80 17.30
C PRO A 225 24.53 12.44 18.79
N GLY A 226 25.39 13.08 19.56
CA GLY A 226 25.13 13.44 20.95
C GLY A 226 24.80 14.93 20.98
N GLY A 227 23.53 15.29 20.96
CA GLY A 227 23.08 16.68 21.00
C GLY A 227 21.57 16.81 20.78
N GLU A 228 20.85 17.25 21.82
CA GLU A 228 19.42 17.54 21.77
C GLU A 228 19.15 18.76 20.89
N GLY A 229 18.23 18.64 19.93
CA GLY A 229 17.54 19.80 19.33
C GLY A 229 17.83 20.18 17.87
N ALA A 230 18.59 19.41 17.09
CA ALA A 230 18.75 19.66 15.64
C ALA A 230 17.87 18.69 14.81
N GLU A 231 16.97 19.22 13.97
CA GLU A 231 16.28 18.45 12.94
C GLU A 231 17.31 17.78 12.02
N VAL A 232 17.39 16.45 12.05
CA VAL A 232 18.26 15.68 11.16
C VAL A 232 17.70 15.78 9.74
N PRO A 233 18.40 16.41 8.78
CA PRO A 233 17.95 16.46 7.40
C PRO A 233 17.83 15.03 6.86
N GLY A 234 16.64 14.65 6.39
CA GLY A 234 16.41 13.33 5.79
C GLY A 234 15.89 12.24 6.74
N ASN A 235 15.42 12.56 7.95
CA ASN A 235 14.71 11.55 8.73
C ASN A 235 13.40 11.15 8.00
N CYS A 236 13.21 9.85 7.74
CA CYS A 236 12.00 9.33 7.09
C CYS A 236 10.89 9.06 8.14
N ALA A 237 10.86 9.83 9.23
CA ALA A 237 9.98 9.60 10.37
C ALA A 237 8.54 10.01 10.08
N ASP A 238 8.35 11.16 9.41
CA ASP A 238 7.03 11.71 9.10
C ASP A 238 6.64 11.57 7.62
N ARG A 239 7.59 11.32 6.72
CA ARG A 239 7.31 10.98 5.31
C ARG A 239 8.43 10.18 4.65
N CYS A 240 8.09 9.46 3.59
CA CYS A 240 9.07 8.89 2.66
C CYS A 240 9.39 9.91 1.56
N HIS A 241 10.62 10.41 1.53
CA HIS A 241 11.07 11.41 0.55
C HIS A 241 11.05 10.87 -0.89
N ALA A 242 11.43 9.61 -1.09
CA ALA A 242 11.38 8.98 -2.41
C ALA A 242 9.95 8.89 -2.96
N ARG A 243 8.99 8.44 -2.12
CA ARG A 243 7.58 8.36 -2.52
C ARG A 243 7.00 9.75 -2.77
N TRP A 244 7.39 10.72 -1.95
CA TRP A 244 6.97 12.11 -2.09
C TRP A 244 7.34 12.65 -3.47
N GLU A 245 8.56 12.41 -3.95
CA GLU A 245 9.04 12.94 -5.23
C GLU A 245 8.51 12.23 -6.48
N CYS A 246 7.68 11.19 -6.33
CA CYS A 246 6.99 10.60 -7.49
C CYS A 246 6.24 11.68 -8.29
N ILE A 247 6.43 11.66 -9.62
CA ILE A 247 5.83 12.65 -10.52
C ILE A 247 4.32 12.44 -10.70
N TYR A 248 3.84 11.21 -10.48
CA TYR A 248 2.43 10.85 -10.59
C TYR A 248 1.67 11.20 -9.32
N GLY A 249 0.44 11.70 -9.48
CA GLY A 249 -0.51 11.92 -8.39
C GLY A 249 -0.09 12.97 -7.37
N ARG A 250 0.75 13.96 -7.73
CA ARG A 250 1.18 15.02 -6.80
C ARG A 250 0.01 15.77 -6.14
N ALA A 251 -1.08 15.96 -6.88
CA ALA A 251 -2.31 16.58 -6.37
C ALA A 251 -3.06 15.73 -5.33
N HIS A 252 -2.75 14.43 -5.25
CA HIS A 252 -3.40 13.46 -4.36
C HIS A 252 -2.50 13.04 -3.20
N ARG A 253 -1.38 13.73 -3.00
CA ARG A 253 -0.49 13.53 -1.85
C ARG A 253 -1.31 13.52 -0.57
N TYR A 254 -1.07 12.52 0.26
CA TYR A 254 -1.70 12.45 1.56
C TYR A 254 -1.33 13.69 2.41
N PRO A 255 -2.24 14.19 3.26
CA PRO A 255 -1.94 15.28 4.16
C PRO A 255 -0.84 14.86 5.16
N ALA A 256 -0.17 15.85 5.76
CA ALA A 256 1.02 15.63 6.59
C ALA A 256 0.78 14.67 7.76
N ASP A 257 -0.41 14.74 8.38
CA ASP A 257 -0.80 13.87 9.49
C ASP A 257 -1.00 12.40 9.05
N ALA A 258 -1.56 12.17 7.86
CA ALA A 258 -1.65 10.84 7.26
C ALA A 258 -0.28 10.26 6.94
N LEU A 259 0.60 11.07 6.34
CA LEU A 259 1.98 10.65 6.05
C LEU A 259 2.69 10.22 7.33
N ALA A 260 2.62 11.05 8.37
CA ALA A 260 3.27 10.79 9.64
C ALA A 260 2.68 9.57 10.35
N TYR A 261 1.35 9.41 10.34
CA TYR A 261 0.68 8.21 10.84
C TYR A 261 1.23 6.94 10.20
N HIS A 262 1.27 6.90 8.86
CA HIS A 262 1.73 5.73 8.13
C HIS A 262 3.22 5.46 8.30
N GLN A 263 4.06 6.50 8.32
CA GLN A 263 5.50 6.31 8.50
C GLN A 263 5.82 5.79 9.90
N ARG A 264 5.25 6.38 10.95
CA ARG A 264 5.49 5.94 12.33
C ARG A 264 5.07 4.49 12.54
N ARG A 265 3.86 4.11 12.10
CA ARG A 265 3.37 2.73 12.15
C ARG A 265 4.31 1.75 11.44
N ALA A 266 4.78 2.10 10.24
CA ALA A 266 5.72 1.24 9.51
C ALA A 266 7.06 1.10 10.23
N LEU A 267 7.55 2.16 10.89
CA LEU A 267 8.79 2.12 11.67
C LEU A 267 8.64 1.25 12.93
N ASP A 268 7.49 1.33 13.61
CA ASP A 268 7.21 0.49 14.79
C ASP A 268 7.23 -1.00 14.42
N VAL A 269 6.61 -1.37 13.29
CA VAL A 269 6.65 -2.74 12.77
C VAL A 269 8.08 -3.18 12.43
N MET A 270 8.85 -2.33 11.73
CA MET A 270 10.25 -2.62 11.39
C MET A 270 11.10 -2.89 12.64
N ARG A 271 10.96 -2.06 13.67
CA ARG A 271 11.68 -2.21 14.94
C ARG A 271 11.27 -3.47 15.70
N ALA A 272 9.99 -3.83 15.66
CA ALA A 272 9.50 -5.06 16.28
C ALA A 272 10.05 -6.32 15.59
N SER A 273 10.21 -6.29 14.26
CA SER A 273 10.80 -7.41 13.50
C SER A 273 12.30 -7.59 13.71
N ASP A 274 13.05 -6.50 13.94
CA ASP A 274 14.50 -6.59 14.23
C ASP A 274 14.79 -7.08 15.67
N ALA A 275 13.80 -6.98 16.58
CA ALA A 275 13.92 -7.41 17.97
C ALA A 275 13.56 -8.89 18.20
N ALA A 276 13.03 -9.59 17.17
CA ALA A 276 12.58 -10.98 17.20
C ALA A 276 13.59 -11.91 16.54
#